data_AF-A0A831STI1-F1
#
_entry.id   AF-A0A831STI1-F1
#
_cell.length_a   1.000
_cell.length_b   1.000
_cell.length_c   1.000
_cell.angle_alpha   90.00
_cell.angle_beta   90.00
_cell.angle_gamma   90.00
#
_symmetry.space_group_name_H-M   'P 1'
#
loop_
_entity.id
_entity.type
_entity.pdbx_description
1 polymer ?
#
loop_
_entity_poly.entity_id
_entity_poly.type
_entity_poly.pdbx_seq_one_letter_code
_entity_poly.pdbx_strand_id
1 'polypeptide(L)'
;MNKVRNISVERDSSIPVEQQQIELVERKGIAHPDTMCDSIMEAVCVALCREYKQRFGRILHHNIDKGMVVAGKSIPAPGGGKIIEPIKIIFGDRATYAHNSSVIPVGEIAEKAARQWLHKHMRFIDPEKHVIYQNEIKPGSQELTDAFSRAYIGANDTSVGVGYAPLTETEQLVFAIEHYFNSPIFKHAYPETGKDIKIMGMRNGRDLTLTVAMAFVDQYI
;
A
#
# COMPACT_ATOMS: atom_id res chain seq x y z
N MET A 1 3.16 -37.66 0.99
CA MET A 1 3.60 -37.73 2.40
C MET A 1 2.74 -36.76 3.21
N ASN A 2 2.00 -37.23 4.21
CA ASN A 2 1.32 -36.36 5.17
C ASN A 2 2.39 -35.67 6.03
N LYS A 3 2.81 -34.47 5.64
CA LYS A 3 3.70 -33.65 6.47
C LYS A 3 2.91 -33.23 7.71
N VAL A 4 3.40 -33.60 8.89
CA VAL A 4 2.90 -33.08 10.17
C VAL A 4 3.24 -31.59 10.22
N ARG A 5 2.24 -30.74 10.51
CA ARG A 5 2.45 -29.30 10.66
C ARG A 5 2.88 -29.00 12.10
N ASN A 6 3.81 -28.05 12.26
CA ASN A 6 4.23 -27.55 13.56
C ASN A 6 3.22 -26.52 14.08
N ILE A 7 2.17 -26.99 14.74
CA ILE A 7 1.10 -26.14 15.28
C ILE A 7 1.13 -26.25 16.80
N SER A 8 1.34 -25.13 17.48
CA SER A 8 1.23 -24.99 18.93
C SER A 8 0.07 -24.06 19.27
N VAL A 9 -0.68 -24.42 20.31
CA VAL A 9 -1.75 -23.59 20.86
C VAL A 9 -1.50 -23.47 22.35
N GLU A 10 -1.39 -22.24 22.83
CA GLU A 10 -1.17 -21.92 24.23
C GLU A 10 -2.12 -20.82 24.69
N ARG A 11 -2.40 -20.80 25.99
CA ARG A 11 -3.21 -19.74 26.60
C ARG A 11 -2.30 -18.55 26.87
N ASP A 12 -2.65 -17.41 26.30
CA ASP A 12 -1.98 -16.15 26.63
C ASP A 12 -2.29 -15.74 28.09
N SER A 13 -1.26 -15.34 28.82
CA SER A 13 -1.33 -14.83 30.19
C SER A 13 -1.16 -13.31 30.27
N SER A 14 -1.02 -12.64 29.12
CA SER A 14 -0.84 -11.19 29.02
C SER A 14 -2.11 -10.44 29.41
N ILE A 15 -1.95 -9.20 29.89
CA ILE A 15 -3.09 -8.30 30.13
C ILE A 15 -3.71 -7.94 28.78
N PRO A 16 -5.02 -8.17 28.56
CA PRO A 16 -5.69 -7.79 27.32
C PRO A 16 -5.44 -6.31 26.99
N VAL A 17 -5.18 -5.98 25.73
CA VAL A 17 -4.83 -4.61 25.31
C VAL A 17 -5.84 -3.57 25.80
N GLU A 18 -7.14 -3.88 25.74
CA GLU A 18 -8.22 -3.02 26.25
C GLU A 18 -8.12 -2.70 27.74
N GLN A 19 -7.51 -3.58 28.54
CA GLN A 19 -7.32 -3.42 29.98
C GLN A 19 -5.98 -2.75 30.34
N GLN A 20 -5.10 -2.55 29.37
CA GLN A 20 -3.85 -1.83 29.59
C GLN A 20 -4.13 -0.34 29.82
N GLN A 21 -3.29 0.30 30.63
CA GLN A 21 -3.43 1.72 30.98
C GLN A 21 -3.28 2.61 29.75
N ILE A 22 -2.37 2.29 28.83
CA ILE A 22 -2.08 3.09 27.63
C ILE A 22 -2.22 2.19 26.41
N GLU A 23 -2.87 2.71 25.38
CA GLU A 23 -2.93 2.11 24.05
C GLU A 23 -2.72 3.20 22.99
N LEU A 24 -1.91 2.89 21.99
CA LEU A 24 -1.60 3.77 20.88
C LEU A 24 -1.90 3.05 19.57
N VAL A 25 -2.74 3.66 18.74
CA VAL A 25 -3.12 3.13 17.44
C VAL A 25 -2.96 4.22 16.39
N GLU A 26 -2.30 3.93 15.28
CA GLU A 26 -2.18 4.85 14.15
C GLU A 26 -2.68 4.19 12.87
N ARG A 27 -3.35 4.97 12.03
CA ARG A 27 -3.72 4.57 10.68
C ARG A 27 -3.38 5.67 9.70
N LYS A 28 -2.58 5.31 8.69
CA LYS A 28 -2.30 6.11 7.50
C LYS A 28 -3.33 5.77 6.43
N GLY A 29 -4.03 6.78 5.94
CA GLY A 29 -5.11 6.63 4.99
C GLY A 29 -4.63 6.43 3.56
N ILE A 30 -5.58 6.16 2.65
CA ILE A 30 -5.28 5.68 1.29
C ILE A 30 -4.33 6.58 0.47
N ALA A 31 -4.33 7.89 0.72
CA ALA A 31 -3.48 8.83 -0.01
C ALA A 31 -2.28 9.35 0.80
N HIS A 32 -2.08 8.86 2.03
CA HIS A 32 -0.83 9.09 2.73
C HIS A 32 0.34 8.53 1.89
N PRO A 33 1.47 9.24 1.72
CA PRO A 33 2.54 8.83 0.81
C PRO A 33 3.00 7.38 0.98
N ASP A 34 3.16 6.91 2.22
CA ASP A 34 3.51 5.51 2.51
C ASP A 34 2.45 4.52 2.01
N THR A 35 1.20 4.69 2.42
CA THR A 35 0.09 3.79 2.02
C THR A 35 -0.18 3.84 0.51
N MET A 36 0.00 5.01 -0.11
CA MET A 36 -0.04 5.16 -1.56
C MET A 36 1.08 4.35 -2.23
N CYS A 37 2.31 4.42 -1.71
CA CYS A 37 3.43 3.63 -2.19
C CYS A 37 3.11 2.13 -2.10
N ASP A 38 2.70 1.66 -0.92
CA ASP A 38 2.33 0.25 -0.69
C ASP A 38 1.25 -0.23 -1.66
N SER A 39 0.19 0.57 -1.79
CA SER A 39 -0.96 0.23 -2.63
C SER A 39 -0.63 0.22 -4.12
N ILE A 40 0.23 1.14 -4.57
CA ILE A 40 0.69 1.16 -5.96
C ILE A 40 1.60 -0.04 -6.24
N MET A 41 2.56 -0.33 -5.36
CA MET A 41 3.45 -1.48 -5.50
C MET A 41 2.67 -2.81 -5.51
N GLU A 42 1.65 -2.95 -4.67
CA GLU A 42 0.74 -4.09 -4.71
C GLU A 42 -0.06 -4.15 -6.03
N ALA A 43 -0.55 -3.02 -6.53
CA ALA A 43 -1.24 -2.97 -7.82
C ALA A 43 -0.33 -3.41 -8.97
N VAL A 44 0.96 -3.05 -8.94
CA VAL A 44 1.98 -3.52 -9.90
C VAL A 44 2.20 -5.03 -9.76
N CYS A 45 2.34 -5.54 -8.53
CA CYS A 45 2.48 -6.98 -8.23
C CYS A 45 1.32 -7.79 -8.84
N VAL A 46 0.08 -7.37 -8.57
CA VAL A 46 -1.13 -8.02 -9.10
C VAL A 46 -1.19 -7.93 -10.63
N ALA A 47 -0.79 -6.81 -11.22
CA ALA A 47 -0.74 -6.66 -12.68
C ALA A 47 0.26 -7.63 -13.32
N LEU A 48 1.45 -7.78 -12.75
CA LEU A 48 2.45 -8.76 -13.20
C LEU A 48 1.95 -10.20 -13.02
N CYS A 49 1.32 -10.52 -11.89
CA CYS A 49 0.69 -11.82 -11.67
C CYS A 49 -0.31 -12.16 -12.78
N ARG A 50 -1.17 -11.21 -13.15
CA ARG A 50 -2.16 -11.39 -14.23
C ARG A 50 -1.47 -11.59 -15.57
N GLU A 51 -0.47 -10.78 -15.89
CA GLU A 51 0.30 -10.88 -17.13
C GLU A 51 0.96 -12.26 -17.28
N TYR A 52 1.65 -12.71 -16.23
CA TYR A 52 2.31 -14.02 -16.24
C TYR A 52 1.32 -15.17 -16.40
N LYS A 53 0.20 -15.14 -15.65
CA LYS A 53 -0.84 -16.16 -15.77
C LYS A 53 -1.47 -16.19 -17.16
N GLN A 54 -1.73 -15.03 -17.75
CA GLN A 54 -2.34 -14.94 -19.08
C GLN A 54 -1.38 -15.45 -20.18
N ARG A 55 -0.10 -15.10 -20.13
CA ARG A 55 0.88 -15.49 -21.17
C ARG A 55 1.45 -16.89 -20.98
N PHE A 56 1.66 -17.32 -19.75
CA PHE A 56 2.45 -18.52 -19.43
C PHE A 56 1.69 -19.55 -18.58
N GLY A 57 0.43 -19.28 -18.21
CA GLY A 57 -0.39 -20.19 -17.41
C GLY A 57 0.02 -20.30 -15.94
N ARG A 58 1.06 -19.58 -15.50
CA ARG A 58 1.60 -19.58 -14.14
C ARG A 58 2.20 -18.23 -13.79
N ILE A 59 2.30 -17.95 -12.49
CA ILE A 59 3.02 -16.78 -12.00
C ILE A 59 4.53 -17.07 -12.11
N LEU A 60 5.29 -16.11 -12.63
CA LEU A 60 6.75 -16.15 -12.65
C LEU A 60 7.33 -15.40 -11.46
N HIS A 61 8.60 -15.64 -11.13
CA HIS A 61 9.25 -15.00 -10.00
C HIS A 61 9.25 -13.48 -10.15
N HIS A 62 8.78 -12.80 -9.11
CA HIS A 62 8.90 -11.38 -8.90
C HIS A 62 8.66 -11.06 -7.42
N ASN A 63 9.27 -9.98 -6.93
CA ASN A 63 8.95 -9.31 -5.69
C ASN A 63 8.85 -7.82 -6.02
N ILE A 64 7.82 -7.15 -5.51
CA ILE A 64 7.47 -5.76 -5.83
C ILE A 64 7.11 -5.07 -4.52
N ASP A 65 8.06 -5.02 -3.59
CA ASP A 65 7.87 -4.43 -2.26
C ASP A 65 8.92 -3.35 -1.93
N LYS A 66 9.69 -2.89 -2.93
CA LYS A 66 10.64 -1.77 -2.78
C LYS A 66 10.21 -0.63 -3.70
N GLY A 67 9.40 0.26 -3.18
CA GLY A 67 8.95 1.47 -3.88
C GLY A 67 9.43 2.73 -3.16
N MET A 68 9.47 3.86 -3.89
CA MET A 68 9.68 5.16 -3.27
C MET A 68 8.79 6.21 -3.91
N VAL A 69 8.08 6.98 -3.08
CA VAL A 69 7.40 8.20 -3.48
C VAL A 69 8.28 9.38 -3.08
N VAL A 70 8.85 10.06 -4.07
CA VAL A 70 9.63 11.28 -3.89
C VAL A 70 8.69 12.48 -3.98
N ALA A 71 8.77 13.36 -2.98
CA ALA A 71 7.96 14.56 -2.92
C ALA A 71 8.24 15.47 -4.11
N GLY A 72 7.16 16.05 -4.66
CA GLY A 72 7.22 17.19 -5.56
C GLY A 72 7.15 18.50 -4.77
N LYS A 73 6.71 19.57 -5.43
CA LYS A 73 6.55 20.90 -4.84
C LYS A 73 5.27 21.55 -5.33
N SER A 74 4.52 22.17 -4.43
CA SER A 74 3.31 22.92 -4.74
C SER A 74 3.27 24.25 -4.00
N ILE A 75 2.53 25.21 -4.57
CA ILE A 75 2.17 26.48 -3.95
C ILE A 75 0.65 26.48 -3.82
N PRO A 76 0.09 25.95 -2.72
CA PRO A 76 -1.34 25.99 -2.48
C PRO A 76 -1.79 27.43 -2.19
N ALA A 77 -2.99 27.80 -2.64
CA ALA A 77 -3.59 29.10 -2.38
C ALA A 77 -5.13 28.97 -2.32
N PRO A 78 -5.83 29.77 -1.50
CA PRO A 78 -7.29 29.79 -1.51
C PRO A 78 -7.84 30.04 -2.92
N GLY A 79 -8.85 29.28 -3.31
CA GLY A 79 -9.42 29.27 -4.67
C GLY A 79 -8.59 28.51 -5.71
N GLY A 80 -7.45 27.92 -5.33
CA GLY A 80 -6.63 27.05 -6.17
C GLY A 80 -5.17 27.49 -6.27
N GLY A 81 -4.26 26.53 -6.08
CA GLY A 81 -2.82 26.71 -6.19
C GLY A 81 -2.21 26.14 -7.46
N LYS A 82 -0.90 25.89 -7.42
CA LYS A 82 -0.13 25.30 -8.54
C LYS A 82 0.82 24.22 -8.05
N ILE A 83 0.91 23.14 -8.81
CA ILE A 83 2.02 22.18 -8.70
C ILE A 83 3.19 22.75 -9.51
N ILE A 84 4.34 22.90 -8.86
CA ILE A 84 5.58 23.44 -9.42
C ILE A 84 6.50 22.30 -9.86
N GLU A 85 6.56 21.24 -9.06
CA GLU A 85 7.33 20.03 -9.37
C GLU A 85 6.44 18.81 -9.13
N PRO A 86 6.32 17.89 -10.11
CA PRO A 86 5.53 16.67 -9.95
C PRO A 86 6.14 15.75 -8.90
N ILE A 87 5.32 14.90 -8.29
CA ILE A 87 5.84 13.80 -7.47
C ILE A 87 6.54 12.78 -8.38
N LYS A 88 7.48 12.00 -7.84
CA LYS A 88 8.11 10.90 -8.58
C LYS A 88 7.87 9.57 -7.86
N ILE A 89 7.44 8.56 -8.61
CA ILE A 89 7.27 7.19 -8.12
C ILE A 89 8.35 6.32 -8.74
N ILE A 90 9.18 5.72 -7.89
CA ILE A 90 10.24 4.79 -8.30
C ILE A 90 9.81 3.38 -7.95
N PHE A 91 9.72 2.52 -8.97
CA PHE A 91 9.45 1.10 -8.81
C PHE A 91 10.77 0.35 -8.73
N GLY A 92 11.12 -0.20 -7.57
CA GLY A 92 12.32 -1.03 -7.40
C GLY A 92 12.00 -2.52 -7.36
N ASP A 93 13.02 -3.30 -6.98
CA ASP A 93 12.98 -4.76 -6.75
C ASP A 93 13.18 -5.63 -8.01
N ARG A 94 12.52 -6.79 -8.09
CA ARG A 94 12.89 -7.89 -8.98
C ARG A 94 11.69 -8.46 -9.73
N ALA A 95 11.81 -8.65 -11.03
CA ALA A 95 10.78 -9.30 -11.85
C ALA A 95 11.37 -10.13 -12.99
N THR A 96 10.57 -11.04 -13.55
CA THR A 96 10.95 -11.81 -14.73
C THR A 96 10.66 -11.01 -16.00
N TYR A 97 11.71 -10.56 -16.70
CA TYR A 97 11.59 -9.79 -17.94
C TYR A 97 11.52 -10.64 -19.21
N ALA A 98 11.89 -11.93 -19.13
CA ALA A 98 11.86 -12.84 -20.25
C ALA A 98 11.57 -14.28 -19.82
N HIS A 99 10.76 -14.99 -20.59
CA HIS A 99 10.46 -16.40 -20.39
C HIS A 99 10.08 -17.07 -21.72
N ASN A 100 10.63 -18.25 -22.01
CA ASN A 100 10.40 -18.99 -23.28
C ASN A 100 10.53 -18.11 -24.53
N SER A 101 11.62 -17.34 -24.62
CA SER A 101 11.90 -16.40 -25.72
C SER A 101 10.91 -15.24 -25.88
N SER A 102 9.96 -15.07 -24.95
CA SER A 102 9.04 -13.94 -24.91
C SER A 102 9.54 -12.88 -23.94
N VAL A 103 9.57 -11.62 -24.40
CA VAL A 103 9.89 -10.45 -23.57
C VAL A 103 8.61 -9.95 -22.88
N ILE A 104 8.74 -9.57 -21.62
CA ILE A 104 7.66 -9.13 -20.75
C ILE A 104 7.89 -7.65 -20.44
N PRO A 105 6.95 -6.75 -20.79
CA PRO A 105 7.14 -5.31 -20.65
C PRO A 105 6.88 -4.85 -19.21
N VAL A 106 7.71 -5.31 -18.26
CA VAL A 106 7.53 -5.08 -16.81
C VAL A 106 7.39 -3.60 -16.47
N GLY A 107 8.23 -2.74 -17.05
CA GLY A 107 8.18 -1.30 -16.81
C GLY A 107 6.85 -0.66 -17.25
N GLU A 108 6.37 -1.02 -18.44
CA GLU A 108 5.09 -0.52 -18.96
C GLU A 108 3.91 -1.01 -18.12
N ILE A 109 3.96 -2.26 -17.66
CA ILE A 109 2.95 -2.83 -16.75
C ILE A 109 2.94 -2.07 -15.43
N ALA A 110 4.11 -1.80 -14.86
CA ALA A 110 4.24 -1.09 -13.59
C ALA A 110 3.69 0.33 -13.69
N GLU A 111 4.11 1.07 -14.71
CA GLU A 111 3.64 2.43 -14.96
C GLU A 111 2.13 2.48 -15.21
N LYS A 112 1.61 1.57 -16.05
CA LYS A 112 0.17 1.48 -16.32
C LYS A 112 -0.64 1.17 -15.06
N ALA A 113 -0.18 0.24 -14.22
CA ALA A 113 -0.86 -0.11 -12.97
C ALA A 113 -0.88 1.07 -12.00
N ALA A 114 0.23 1.80 -11.87
CA ALA A 114 0.31 3.00 -11.04
C ALA A 114 -0.63 4.11 -11.54
N ARG A 115 -0.63 4.40 -12.85
CA ARG A 115 -1.55 5.37 -13.48
C ARG A 115 -3.01 5.02 -13.22
N GLN A 116 -3.38 3.75 -13.39
CA GLN A 116 -4.74 3.25 -13.14
C GLN A 116 -5.14 3.37 -11.67
N TRP A 117 -4.23 3.04 -10.76
CA TRP A 117 -4.46 3.18 -9.33
C TRP A 117 -4.67 4.65 -8.94
N LEU A 118 -3.79 5.54 -9.39
CA LEU A 118 -3.90 6.98 -9.13
C LEU A 118 -5.20 7.56 -9.69
N HIS A 119 -5.55 7.25 -10.93
CA HIS A 119 -6.81 7.69 -11.55
C HIS A 119 -8.05 7.21 -10.76
N LYS A 120 -8.01 5.99 -10.23
CA LYS A 120 -9.13 5.42 -9.45
C LYS A 120 -9.23 6.03 -8.06
N HIS A 121 -8.09 6.28 -7.42
CA HIS A 121 -8.04 6.59 -5.99
C HIS A 121 -7.83 8.08 -5.69
N MET A 122 -7.25 8.87 -6.58
CA MET A 122 -6.95 10.29 -6.37
C MET A 122 -7.90 11.19 -7.17
N ARG A 123 -8.46 12.21 -6.51
CA ARG A 123 -9.42 13.14 -7.15
C ARG A 123 -8.75 14.29 -7.89
N PHE A 124 -7.58 14.73 -7.40
CA PHE A 124 -6.94 15.99 -7.81
C PHE A 124 -5.46 15.80 -8.20
N ILE A 125 -5.02 14.56 -8.39
CA ILE A 125 -3.71 14.23 -8.93
C ILE A 125 -3.93 13.72 -10.34
N ASP A 126 -3.49 14.49 -11.34
CA ASP A 126 -3.45 14.07 -12.74
C ASP A 126 -2.24 13.14 -12.93
N PRO A 127 -2.43 11.83 -13.16
CA PRO A 127 -1.33 10.88 -13.25
C PRO A 127 -0.39 11.14 -14.44
N GLU A 128 -0.83 11.89 -15.45
CA GLU A 128 -0.05 12.23 -16.64
C GLU A 128 0.81 13.48 -16.44
N LYS A 129 0.34 14.44 -15.63
CA LYS A 129 0.99 15.75 -15.46
C LYS A 129 1.71 15.90 -14.13
N HIS A 130 1.14 15.32 -13.06
CA HIS A 130 1.58 15.57 -11.69
C HIS A 130 2.53 14.48 -11.17
N VAL A 131 2.81 13.45 -11.98
CA VAL A 131 3.59 12.28 -11.56
C VAL A 131 4.63 11.91 -12.61
N ILE A 132 5.86 11.67 -12.17
CA ILE A 132 6.92 11.04 -12.96
C ILE A 132 7.08 9.60 -12.51
N TYR A 133 7.14 8.67 -13.45
CA TYR A 133 7.35 7.25 -13.17
C TYR A 133 8.77 6.86 -13.54
N GLN A 134 9.44 6.12 -12.65
CA GLN A 134 10.79 5.61 -12.89
C GLN A 134 10.83 4.11 -12.59
N ASN A 135 11.10 3.31 -13.62
CA ASN A 135 11.26 1.87 -13.48
C ASN A 135 12.71 1.50 -13.14
N GLU A 136 12.93 1.03 -11.92
CA GLU A 136 14.17 0.42 -11.43
C GLU A 136 14.02 -1.08 -11.12
N ILE A 137 12.90 -1.71 -11.49
CA ILE A 137 12.70 -3.15 -11.34
C ILE A 137 13.73 -3.87 -12.22
N LYS A 138 14.54 -4.75 -11.64
CA LYS A 138 15.59 -5.50 -12.36
C LYS A 138 15.23 -6.99 -12.50
N PRO A 139 15.89 -7.74 -13.39
CA PRO A 139 15.78 -9.20 -13.39
C PRO A 139 16.13 -9.81 -12.04
N GLY A 140 15.41 -10.87 -11.63
CA GLY A 140 15.76 -11.69 -10.46
C GLY A 140 17.13 -12.35 -10.59
N SER A 141 17.77 -12.70 -9.47
CA SER A 141 18.98 -13.52 -9.48
C SER A 141 18.66 -14.96 -9.93
N GLN A 142 19.62 -15.62 -10.56
CA GLN A 142 19.45 -17.00 -11.08
C GLN A 142 19.03 -17.98 -9.97
N GLU A 143 19.60 -17.85 -8.76
CA GLU A 143 19.30 -18.72 -7.62
C GLU A 143 17.83 -18.64 -7.16
N LEU A 144 17.23 -17.45 -7.19
CA LEU A 144 15.82 -17.24 -6.83
C LEU A 144 14.88 -17.72 -7.93
N THR A 145 15.24 -17.55 -9.20
CA THR A 145 14.44 -18.08 -10.31
C THR A 145 14.37 -19.61 -10.29
N ASP A 146 15.44 -20.29 -9.87
CA ASP A 146 15.52 -21.75 -9.76
C ASP A 146 14.72 -22.32 -8.59
N ALA A 147 14.48 -21.54 -7.53
CA ALA A 147 13.57 -21.93 -6.45
C ALA A 147 12.10 -21.96 -6.92
N PHE A 148 11.71 -21.03 -7.80
CA PHE A 148 10.36 -20.90 -8.35
C PHE A 148 10.08 -21.79 -9.57
N SER A 149 11.08 -22.53 -10.07
CA SER A 149 10.90 -23.52 -11.15
C SER A 149 10.58 -24.93 -10.63
N ARG A 150 10.64 -25.16 -9.31
CA ARG A 150 10.41 -26.45 -8.66
C ARG A 150 8.92 -26.84 -8.66
N ALA A 151 8.65 -28.15 -8.65
CA ALA A 151 7.29 -28.69 -8.54
C ALA A 151 6.57 -28.32 -7.22
N TYR A 152 7.35 -27.94 -6.19
CA TYR A 152 6.87 -27.40 -4.93
C TYR A 152 7.49 -26.02 -4.71
N ILE A 153 6.66 -24.99 -4.60
CA ILE A 153 7.10 -23.63 -4.28
C ILE A 153 7.40 -23.59 -2.78
N GLY A 154 8.68 -23.49 -2.43
CA GLY A 154 9.11 -23.28 -1.05
C GLY A 154 8.89 -21.84 -0.58
N ALA A 155 9.14 -21.58 0.70
CA ALA A 155 9.27 -20.20 1.17
C ALA A 155 10.45 -19.54 0.43
N ASN A 156 10.26 -18.29 -0.01
CA ASN A 156 11.30 -17.49 -0.66
C ASN A 156 12.30 -16.90 0.35
N ASP A 157 11.88 -16.77 1.62
CA ASP A 157 12.70 -16.25 2.71
C ASP A 157 12.27 -16.84 4.07
N THR A 158 13.07 -16.63 5.10
CA THR A 158 12.74 -16.95 6.50
C THR A 158 12.00 -15.77 7.13
N SER A 159 10.68 -15.81 7.08
CA SER A 159 9.81 -14.70 7.54
C SER A 159 8.72 -15.19 8.49
N VAL A 160 8.16 -14.25 9.28
CA VAL A 160 7.03 -14.49 10.19
C VAL A 160 5.88 -13.55 9.85
N GLY A 161 4.66 -14.09 9.81
CA GLY A 161 3.43 -13.30 9.76
C GLY A 161 2.76 -13.27 11.13
N VAL A 162 2.26 -12.11 11.54
CA VAL A 162 1.55 -11.92 12.81
C VAL A 162 0.15 -11.41 12.52
N GLY A 163 -0.84 -11.91 13.24
CA GLY A 163 -2.21 -11.46 13.17
C GLY A 163 -2.94 -11.76 14.47
N TYR A 164 -3.96 -10.98 14.77
CA TYR A 164 -4.79 -11.12 15.97
C TYR A 164 -6.23 -10.73 15.64
N ALA A 165 -7.16 -11.19 16.48
CA ALA A 165 -8.56 -10.81 16.46
C ALA A 165 -9.19 -11.06 17.84
N PRO A 166 -10.22 -10.29 18.24
CA PRO A 166 -10.78 -9.12 17.54
C PRO A 166 -9.87 -7.88 17.67
N LEU A 167 -10.23 -6.82 16.94
CA LEU A 167 -9.67 -5.48 17.16
C LEU A 167 -10.24 -4.89 18.46
N THR A 168 -9.46 -4.08 19.17
CA THR A 168 -9.90 -3.32 20.34
C THR A 168 -10.90 -2.21 19.96
N GLU A 169 -11.62 -1.64 20.94
CA GLU A 169 -12.45 -0.45 20.74
C GLU A 169 -11.66 0.70 20.08
N THR A 170 -10.41 0.96 20.51
CA THR A 170 -9.57 2.04 19.95
C THR A 170 -9.19 1.76 18.50
N GLU A 171 -8.80 0.52 18.19
CA GLU A 171 -8.46 0.10 16.83
C GLU A 171 -9.64 0.20 15.88
N GLN A 172 -10.82 -0.25 16.32
CA GLN A 172 -12.05 -0.14 15.56
C GLN A 172 -12.40 1.33 15.27
N LEU A 173 -12.28 2.22 16.26
CA LEU A 173 -12.56 3.64 16.10
C LEU A 173 -11.58 4.30 15.11
N VAL A 174 -10.27 4.09 15.28
CA VAL A 174 -9.25 4.65 14.38
C VAL A 174 -9.45 4.16 12.95
N PHE A 175 -9.75 2.87 12.77
CA PHE A 175 -10.05 2.28 11.47
C PHE A 175 -11.32 2.88 10.85
N ALA A 176 -12.42 2.94 11.60
CA ALA A 176 -13.71 3.42 11.12
C ALA A 176 -13.69 4.90 10.76
N ILE A 177 -13.00 5.74 11.54
CA ILE A 177 -12.88 7.18 11.29
C ILE A 177 -12.14 7.46 9.97
N GLU A 178 -11.00 6.80 9.72
CA GLU A 178 -10.28 6.98 8.46
C GLU A 178 -11.14 6.55 7.26
N HIS A 179 -11.83 5.41 7.36
CA HIS A 179 -12.73 4.93 6.31
C HIS A 179 -13.90 5.87 6.07
N TYR A 180 -14.50 6.41 7.14
CA TYR A 180 -15.60 7.34 7.05
C TYR A 180 -15.16 8.65 6.38
N PHE A 181 -14.05 9.25 6.80
CA PHE A 181 -13.53 10.47 6.19
C PHE A 181 -13.09 10.29 4.75
N ASN A 182 -12.65 9.09 4.34
CA ASN A 182 -12.34 8.76 2.95
C ASN A 182 -13.51 8.17 2.16
N SER A 183 -14.70 8.05 2.76
CA SER A 183 -15.88 7.49 2.10
C SER A 183 -16.41 8.43 1.01
N PRO A 184 -17.05 7.89 -0.06
CA PRO A 184 -17.67 8.72 -1.09
C PRO A 184 -18.71 9.71 -0.55
N ILE A 185 -19.49 9.29 0.45
CA ILE A 185 -20.54 10.11 1.07
C ILE A 185 -19.92 11.32 1.79
N PHE A 186 -18.91 11.09 2.62
CA PHE A 186 -18.22 12.18 3.32
C PHE A 186 -17.51 13.12 2.33
N LYS A 187 -16.83 12.58 1.32
CA LYS A 187 -16.15 13.36 0.28
C LYS A 187 -17.09 14.15 -0.63
N HIS A 188 -18.36 13.75 -0.72
CA HIS A 188 -19.41 14.49 -1.42
C HIS A 188 -19.96 15.63 -0.56
N ALA A 189 -20.19 15.38 0.74
CA ALA A 189 -20.68 16.38 1.68
C ALA A 189 -19.62 17.46 2.00
N TYR A 190 -18.34 17.06 2.06
CA TYR A 190 -17.19 17.92 2.39
C TYR A 190 -16.11 17.83 1.30
N PRO A 191 -16.36 18.41 0.11
CA PRO A 191 -15.44 18.32 -1.03
C PRO A 191 -14.03 18.87 -0.75
N GLU A 192 -13.92 19.85 0.15
CA GLU A 192 -12.68 20.49 0.61
C GLU A 192 -11.73 19.53 1.32
N THR A 193 -12.20 18.37 1.78
CA THR A 193 -11.38 17.41 2.51
C THR A 193 -10.56 16.53 1.57
N GLY A 194 -9.23 16.59 1.68
CA GLY A 194 -8.29 15.74 0.94
C GLY A 194 -8.37 14.27 1.35
N LYS A 195 -7.73 13.39 0.56
CA LYS A 195 -7.67 11.95 0.85
C LYS A 195 -6.47 11.55 1.71
N ASP A 196 -5.47 12.43 1.84
CA ASP A 196 -4.34 12.22 2.73
C ASP A 196 -4.80 12.54 4.16
N ILE A 197 -5.07 11.46 4.89
CA ILE A 197 -5.62 11.48 6.23
C ILE A 197 -4.78 10.53 7.07
N LYS A 198 -4.36 11.00 8.24
CA LYS A 198 -3.68 10.19 9.25
C LYS A 198 -4.40 10.34 10.58
N ILE A 199 -4.80 9.22 11.16
CA ILE A 199 -5.51 9.15 12.42
C ILE A 199 -4.60 8.52 13.46
N MET A 200 -4.45 9.17 14.61
CA MET A 200 -3.75 8.62 15.77
C MET A 200 -4.70 8.64 16.96
N GLY A 201 -4.93 7.47 17.56
CA GLY A 201 -5.66 7.30 18.81
C GLY A 201 -4.68 7.01 19.95
N MET A 202 -4.78 7.79 21.02
CA MET A 202 -4.10 7.51 22.29
C MET A 202 -5.16 7.36 23.37
N ARG A 203 -5.30 6.15 23.91
CA ARG A 203 -6.17 5.88 25.07
C ARG A 203 -5.33 5.85 26.34
N ASN A 204 -5.76 6.57 27.37
CA ASN A 204 -5.24 6.48 28.74
C ASN A 204 -6.38 6.12 29.69
N GLY A 205 -6.42 4.86 30.14
CA GLY A 205 -7.56 4.31 30.87
C GLY A 205 -8.83 4.34 30.00
N ARG A 206 -9.76 5.25 30.31
CA ARG A 206 -11.02 5.45 29.59
C ARG A 206 -11.06 6.75 28.77
N ASP A 207 -9.99 7.56 28.82
CA ASP A 207 -9.90 8.81 28.07
C ASP A 207 -9.20 8.55 26.73
N LEU A 208 -9.89 8.86 25.62
CA LEU A 208 -9.37 8.70 24.26
C LEU A 208 -9.09 10.06 23.63
N THR A 209 -7.84 10.30 23.23
CA THR A 209 -7.46 11.45 22.39
C THR A 209 -7.30 10.99 20.95
N LEU A 210 -8.03 11.62 20.04
CA LEU A 210 -7.94 11.37 18.59
C LEU A 210 -7.32 12.58 17.90
N THR A 211 -6.16 12.36 17.28
CA THR A 211 -5.49 13.36 16.43
C THR A 211 -5.75 13.03 14.98
N VAL A 212 -6.32 13.99 14.24
CA VAL A 212 -6.64 13.87 12.83
C VAL A 212 -5.79 14.86 12.06
N ALA A 213 -4.83 14.36 11.29
CA ALA A 213 -4.14 15.16 10.28
C ALA A 213 -4.85 14.89 8.95
N MET A 214 -5.45 15.93 8.36
CA MET A 214 -6.20 15.83 7.11
C MET A 214 -5.76 16.97 6.19
N ALA A 215 -5.30 16.62 4.99
CA ALA A 215 -5.05 17.61 3.96
C ALA A 215 -6.37 18.26 3.51
N PHE A 216 -6.35 19.55 3.21
CA PHE A 216 -7.45 20.25 2.55
C PHE A 216 -7.11 20.50 1.09
N VAL A 217 -8.15 20.61 0.26
CA VAL A 217 -8.06 20.84 -1.17
C VAL A 217 -8.32 22.33 -1.41
N ASP A 218 -7.25 23.04 -1.76
CA ASP A 218 -7.16 24.50 -1.80
C ASP A 218 -8.19 25.20 -2.71
N GLN A 219 -8.61 24.58 -3.81
CA GLN A 219 -9.67 25.11 -4.68
C GLN A 219 -11.06 25.21 -4.02
N TYR A 220 -11.27 24.56 -2.87
CA TYR A 220 -12.51 24.65 -2.09
C TYR A 220 -12.37 25.50 -0.81
N ILE A 221 -11.19 26.09 -0.59
CA ILE A 221 -10.90 26.98 0.55
C ILE A 221 -10.84 28.41 0.02
#